data_AF-A0A6G7J5D2-F1
#
_entry.id   AF-A0A6G7J5D2-F1
#
_cell.length_a   1.000
_cell.length_b   1.000
_cell.length_c   1.000
_cell.angle_alpha   90.00
_cell.angle_beta   90.00
_cell.angle_gamma   90.00
#
_symmetry.space_group_name_H-M   'P 1'
#
loop_
_entity.id
_entity.type
_entity.pdbx_description
1 polymer ?
#
loop_
_entity_poly.entity_id
_entity_poly.type
_entity_poly.pdbx_seq_one_letter_code
_entity_poly.pdbx_strand_id
1 'polypeptide(L)' 'MKKLNTAQKVVLTIGVLGLAASIYGKINGWEYKEYFPFFYSSLSMMWIAFLPRKRACFNPFKRKSAQKS' A
#
# COMPACT_ATOMS: atom_id res chain seq x y z
N MET A 1 9.91 -6.75 14.17
CA MET A 1 9.28 -6.35 12.89
C MET A 1 7.90 -7.00 12.81
N LYS A 2 6.81 -6.23 12.71
CA LYS A 2 5.45 -6.80 12.57
C LYS A 2 5.36 -7.52 11.23
N LYS A 3 4.90 -8.79 11.22
CA LYS A 3 4.66 -9.56 9.99
C LYS A 3 3.75 -8.78 9.05
N LEU A 4 4.17 -8.57 7.80
CA LEU A 4 3.29 -8.02 6.76
C LEU A 4 2.11 -8.96 6.56
N ASN A 5 0.90 -8.40 6.62
CA ASN A 5 -0.32 -9.15 6.39
C ASN A 5 -0.47 -9.47 4.88
N THR A 6 -1.29 -10.46 4.50
CA THR A 6 -1.42 -10.91 3.10
C THR A 6 -1.71 -9.76 2.14
N ALA A 7 -2.60 -8.83 2.53
CA ALA A 7 -2.90 -7.64 1.73
C ALA A 7 -1.68 -6.72 1.52
N GLN A 8 -0.84 -6.50 2.54
CA GLN A 8 0.38 -5.69 2.40
C GLN A 8 1.41 -6.38 1.50
N LYS A 9 1.52 -7.72 1.58
CA LYS A 9 2.37 -8.49 0.66
C LYS A 9 1.91 -8.33 -0.78
N VAL A 10 0.61 -8.46 -1.05
CA VAL A 10 0.05 -8.29 -2.40
C VAL A 10 0.34 -6.89 -2.94
N VAL A 11 0.07 -5.85 -2.15
CA VAL A 11 0.35 -4.45 -2.56
C VAL A 11 1.84 -4.23 -2.83
N LEU A 12 2.72 -4.81 -2.00
CA LEU A 12 4.17 -4.75 -2.21
C LEU A 12 4.58 -5.46 -3.50
N THR A 13 4.05 -6.66 -3.78
CA THR A 13 4.35 -7.42 -5.00
C THR A 13 3.90 -6.68 -6.24
N ILE A 14 2.69 -6.11 -6.25
CA ILE A 14 2.18 -5.30 -7.37
C ILE A 14 3.07 -4.06 -7.58
N GLY A 15 3.46 -3.38 -6.49
CA GLY A 15 4.37 -2.25 -6.57
C GLY A 15 5.74 -2.62 -7.16
N VAL A 16 6.31 -3.77 -6.80
CA VAL A 16 7.57 -4.25 -7.38
C VAL A 16 7.43 -4.55 -8.88
N LEU A 17 6.33 -5.18 -9.30
CA LEU A 17 6.07 -5.48 -10.72
C LEU A 17 5.89 -4.19 -11.53
N GLY A 18 5.14 -3.22 -11.01
CA GLY A 18 4.96 -1.93 -11.68
C GLY A 18 6.26 -1.12 -11.76
N LEU A 19 7.12 -1.19 -10.74
CA LEU A 19 8.45 -0.58 -10.77
C LEU A 19 9.33 -1.22 -11.86
N ALA A 20 9.33 -2.55 -11.95
CA ALA A 20 10.06 -3.28 -12.98
C ALA A 20 9.58 -2.92 -14.39
N ALA A 21 8.26 -2.85 -14.59
CA ALA A 21 7.66 -2.42 -15.85
C ALA A 21 8.06 -0.97 -16.21
N SER A 22 8.12 -0.07 -15.23
CA SER A 22 8.52 1.32 -15.44
C SER A 22 9.98 1.47 -15.84
N ILE A 23 10.87 0.69 -15.21
CA ILE A 23 12.30 0.65 -15.55
C ILE A 23 12.47 0.06 -16.95
N TYR A 24 11.74 -1.00 -17.27
CA TYR A 24 11.72 -1.58 -18.61
C TYR A 24 11.25 -0.55 -19.65
N GLY A 25 10.14 0.17 -19.40
CA GLY A 25 9.66 1.23 -20.28
C GLY A 25 10.72 2.32 -20.51
N LYS A 26 11.39 2.77 -19.45
CA LYS A 26 12.50 3.74 -19.56
C LYS A 26 13.64 3.24 -20.44
N ILE A 27 14.03 1.97 -20.32
CA ILE A 27 15.12 1.38 -21.11
C ILE A 27 14.71 1.21 -22.59
N ASN A 28 13.42 0.94 -22.86
CA ASN A 28 12.88 0.81 -24.22
C ASN A 28 12.48 2.16 -24.84
N GLY A 29 12.81 3.29 -24.21
CA GLY A 29 12.58 4.62 -24.77
C GLY A 29 11.15 5.13 -24.65
N TRP A 30 10.33 4.60 -23.73
CA TRP A 30 9.03 5.18 -23.42
C TRP A 30 9.17 6.65 -23.03
N GLU A 31 8.18 7.46 -23.40
CA GLU A 31 8.20 8.86 -23.02
C GLU A 31 8.11 9.01 -21.51
N TYR A 32 8.68 10.09 -20.96
CA TYR A 32 8.62 10.38 -19.53
C TYR A 32 7.19 10.33 -18.98
N LYS A 33 6.23 10.85 -19.75
CA LYS A 33 4.80 10.86 -19.38
C LYS A 33 4.19 9.47 -19.27
N GLU A 34 4.78 8.47 -19.92
CA GLU A 34 4.29 7.10 -19.94
C GLU A 34 4.87 6.31 -18.77
N TYR A 35 6.19 6.29 -18.59
CA TYR A 35 6.80 5.47 -17.54
C TYR A 35 6.78 6.14 -16.15
N PHE A 36 6.76 7.48 -16.06
CA PHE A 36 6.86 8.17 -14.78
C PHE A 36 5.63 7.97 -13.86
N PRO A 37 4.37 8.00 -14.36
CA PRO A 37 3.21 7.71 -13.53
C PRO A 37 3.22 6.28 -12.97
N PHE A 38 3.62 5.29 -13.79
CA PHE A 38 3.79 3.91 -13.31
C PHE A 38 4.88 3.82 -12.25
N PHE A 39 6.00 4.50 -12.44
CA PHE A 39 7.10 4.52 -11.47
C PHE A 39 6.65 5.13 -10.14
N TYR A 40 6.01 6.30 -10.19
CA TYR A 40 5.57 7.04 -9.01
C TYR A 40 4.49 6.30 -8.22
N SER A 41 3.50 5.74 -8.91
CA SER A 41 2.42 4.96 -8.28
C SER A 41 2.94 3.66 -7.65
N SER A 42 3.86 2.96 -8.35
CA SER A 42 4.52 1.75 -7.86
C SER A 42 5.34 2.01 -6.59
N LEU A 43 6.13 3.09 -6.59
CA LEU A 43 6.92 3.50 -5.44
C LEU A 43 6.02 3.86 -4.24
N SER A 44 4.91 4.56 -4.51
CA SER A 44 3.91 4.92 -3.50
C SER A 44 3.24 3.68 -2.90
N MET A 45 2.87 2.70 -3.73
CA MET A 45 2.30 1.43 -3.27
C MET A 45 3.29 0.64 -2.42
N MET A 46 4.55 0.55 -2.83
CA MET A 46 5.60 -0.07 -2.05
C MET A 46 5.75 0.61 -0.68
N TRP A 47 5.74 1.94 -0.63
CA TRP A 47 5.79 2.70 0.62
C TRP A 47 4.59 2.39 1.53
N ILE A 48 3.37 2.39 0.98
CA ILE A 48 2.13 2.13 1.72
C ILE A 48 2.11 0.72 2.34
N ALA A 49 2.73 -0.26 1.69
CA ALA A 49 2.82 -1.62 2.24
C ALA A 49 3.56 -1.67 3.59
N PHE A 50 4.49 -0.75 3.84
CA PHE A 50 5.24 -0.65 5.10
C PHE A 50 4.59 0.24 6.15
N LEU A 51 3.52 0.99 5.80
CA LEU A 51 2.83 1.77 6.81
C LEU A 51 2.24 0.84 7.88
N PRO A 52 2.47 1.14 9.17
CA PRO A 52 1.85 0.38 10.24
C PRO A 52 0.34 0.59 10.13
N ARG A 53 -0.39 -0.47 9.76
CA ARG A 53 -1.84 -0.50 9.97
C ARG A 53 -2.09 -0.31 11.47
N LYS A 54 -2.40 0.91 11.90
CA LYS A 54 -3.14 1.11 13.14
C LYS A 54 -4.43 0.31 12.94
N ARG A 55 -4.68 -0.68 13.80
CA ARG A 55 -5.95 -1.40 13.81
C ARG A 55 -7.03 -0.32 13.73
N ALA A 56 -7.85 -0.35 12.69
CA ALA A 56 -9.04 0.48 12.65
C ALA A 56 -9.71 0.31 14.01
N CYS A 57 -9.96 1.42 14.70
CA CYS A 57 -10.64 1.40 15.97
C CYS A 57 -12.08 0.95 15.66
N PHE A 58 -12.30 -0.36 15.59
CA PHE A 58 -13.62 -0.92 15.39
C PHE A 58 -14.30 -0.88 16.74
N ASN A 59 -15.12 0.14 16.94
CA ASN A 59 -16.03 0.13 18.06
C ASN A 59 -17.39 0.69 17.60
N PRO A 60 -18.17 -0.10 16.84
CA PRO A 60 -19.36 0.41 16.20
C PRO A 60 -20.46 0.79 17.21
N PHE A 61 -20.47 0.22 18.42
CA PHE A 61 -21.58 0.37 19.36
C PHE A 61 -21.24 0.18 20.86
N LYS A 62 -20.01 0.34 21.36
CA LYS A 62 -19.82 0.39 22.83
C LYS A 62 -20.32 1.72 23.40
N ARG A 63 -21.63 1.82 23.64
CA ARG A 63 -22.10 2.31 24.93
C ARG A 63 -21.86 1.18 25.92
N LYS A 64 -20.88 1.33 26.82
CA LYS A 64 -20.92 0.57 28.06
C LYS A 64 -22.23 0.98 28.74
N SER A 65 -23.17 0.07 28.92
CA SER A 65 -24.29 0.27 29.81
C SER A 65 -23.72 0.77 31.13
N ALA A 66 -24.04 2.00 31.52
CA ALA A 66 -23.83 2.44 32.88
C ALA A 66 -24.67 1.49 33.74
N GLN A 67 -24.00 0.58 34.44
CA GLN A 67 -24.62 -0.22 35.48
C GLN A 67 -25.21 0.78 36.47
N LYS A 68 -26.54 0.89 36.46
CA LYS A 68 -27.29 1.73 37.39
C LYS A 68 -27.16 1.10 38.78
N SER A 69 -27.03 2.00 39.76
CA SER A 69 -26.84 1.83 41.20
C SER A 69 -27.38 0.56 41.83
#